data_AF-A0A5J5CYC0-F1
#
_entry.id   AF-A0A5J5CYC0-F1
#
_cell.length_a   1.000
_cell.length_b   1.000
_cell.length_c   1.000
_cell.angle_alpha   90.00
_cell.angle_beta   90.00
_cell.angle_gamma   90.00
#
_symmetry.space_group_name_H-M   'P 1'
#
loop_
_entity.id
_entity.type
_entity.pdbx_description
1 polymer ?
#
loop_
_entity_poly.entity_id
_entity_poly.type
_entity_poly.pdbx_seq_one_letter_code
_entity_poly.pdbx_strand_id
1 'polypeptide(L)'
;MCGLNCIFLHSHHSPTISVSLSLCPSLFLSVVLPALVDRLGDGKDQVRENSQTVILRCMEQTASPMYVWEKLLPGFKHKNFRSREGICLCLSATLSTYGAQPLSLSKLVPHLCSLTGDQNPQ
;
A
#
# COMPACT_ATOMS: atom_id res chain seq x y z
N MET A 1 14.90 6.29 -15.00
CA MET A 1 15.45 4.92 -14.96
C MET A 1 14.46 4.01 -14.21
N CYS A 2 13.38 3.59 -14.87
CA CYS A 2 12.59 2.45 -14.39
C CYS A 2 13.18 1.23 -15.09
N GLY A 3 13.82 0.33 -14.33
CA GLY A 3 14.40 -0.90 -14.87
C GLY A 3 13.29 -1.77 -15.46
N LEU A 4 13.31 -1.94 -16.79
CA LEU A 4 12.59 -2.98 -17.49
C LEU A 4 13.07 -4.34 -16.98
N ASN A 5 12.31 -4.97 -16.10
CA ASN A 5 12.28 -6.42 -15.98
C ASN A 5 10.82 -6.85 -15.92
N CYS A 6 10.13 -6.66 -17.05
CA CYS A 6 8.95 -7.46 -17.37
C CYS A 6 9.44 -8.90 -17.45
N ILE A 7 9.12 -9.71 -16.44
CA ILE A 7 9.41 -11.14 -16.44
C ILE A 7 8.66 -11.74 -17.64
N PHE A 8 9.43 -12.16 -18.65
CA PHE A 8 8.98 -12.96 -19.78
C PHE A 8 8.56 -14.33 -19.24
N LEU A 9 7.26 -14.65 -19.25
CA LEU A 9 6.79 -16.02 -19.12
C LEU A 9 6.83 -16.65 -20.52
N HIS A 10 7.92 -17.37 -20.82
CA HIS A 10 7.88 -18.43 -21.81
C HIS A 10 7.09 -19.59 -21.21
N SER A 11 5.96 -19.98 -21.82
CA SER A 11 5.69 -21.40 -22.01
C SER A 11 4.70 -21.67 -23.14
N HIS A 12 5.01 -22.76 -23.83
CA HIS A 12 4.50 -23.28 -25.08
C HIS A 12 3.03 -23.75 -24.96
N HIS A 13 2.24 -23.48 -26.02
CA HIS A 13 1.09 -24.27 -26.46
C HIS A 13 -0.24 -24.22 -25.65
N SER A 14 -1.10 -23.23 -25.93
CA SER A 14 -2.57 -23.36 -25.84
C SER A 14 -3.30 -22.21 -26.59
N PRO A 15 -4.42 -22.44 -27.32
CA PRO A 15 -5.13 -21.43 -28.09
C PRO A 15 -6.25 -20.78 -27.27
N THR A 16 -5.99 -20.43 -26.01
CA THR A 16 -6.87 -19.55 -25.25
C THR A 16 -6.23 -18.18 -25.24
N ILE A 17 -6.89 -17.22 -25.89
CA ILE A 17 -6.53 -15.80 -25.81
C ILE A 17 -6.82 -15.38 -24.36
N SER A 18 -5.90 -15.70 -23.45
CA SER A 18 -5.79 -14.98 -22.19
C SER A 18 -5.38 -13.58 -22.59
N VAL A 19 -6.33 -12.65 -22.53
CA VAL A 19 -6.01 -11.22 -22.46
C VAL A 19 -5.28 -11.05 -21.14
N SER A 20 -3.99 -11.39 -21.11
CA SER A 20 -3.08 -10.95 -20.07
C SER A 20 -2.94 -9.45 -20.28
N LEU A 21 -3.92 -8.72 -19.76
CA LEU A 21 -3.81 -7.32 -19.47
C LEU A 21 -2.73 -7.25 -18.39
N SER A 22 -1.47 -7.30 -18.82
CA SER A 22 -0.32 -6.97 -18.01
C SER A 22 -0.43 -5.47 -17.74
N LEU A 23 -1.38 -5.10 -16.89
CA LEU A 23 -1.35 -3.81 -16.24
C LEU A 23 0.00 -3.80 -15.55
N CYS A 24 0.89 -2.90 -15.96
CA CYS A 24 2.13 -2.66 -15.23
C CYS A 24 1.75 -2.56 -13.74
N PRO A 25 2.28 -3.43 -12.86
CA PRO A 25 1.92 -3.45 -11.44
C PRO A 25 2.02 -2.06 -10.78
N SER A 26 2.90 -1.21 -11.32
CA SER A 26 3.06 0.20 -10.96
C SER A 26 1.82 1.08 -11.21
N LEU A 27 1.10 0.88 -12.32
CA LEU A 27 -0.12 1.64 -12.64
C LEU A 27 -1.30 1.18 -11.78
N PHE A 28 -1.43 -0.14 -11.59
CA PHE A 28 -2.46 -0.71 -10.72
C PHE A 28 -2.38 -0.14 -9.30
N LEU A 29 -1.18 -0.17 -8.70
CA LEU A 29 -0.97 0.34 -7.33
C LEU A 29 -1.24 1.84 -7.21
N SER A 30 -0.98 2.61 -8.27
CA SER A 30 -1.22 4.06 -8.29
C SER A 30 -2.70 4.43 -8.27
N VAL A 31 -3.59 3.53 -8.72
CA VAL A 31 -5.05 3.71 -8.68
C VAL A 31 -5.66 3.11 -7.42
N VAL A 32 -5.19 1.92 -7.04
CA VAL A 32 -5.81 1.12 -5.98
C VAL A 32 -5.44 1.62 -4.59
N LEU A 33 -4.18 1.98 -4.35
CA LEU A 33 -3.74 2.39 -3.02
C LEU A 33 -4.48 3.64 -2.51
N PRO A 34 -4.66 4.72 -3.30
CA PRO A 34 -5.46 5.87 -2.84
C PRO A 34 -6.88 5.49 -2.42
N ALA A 35 -7.56 4.63 -3.20
CA ALA A 35 -8.91 4.17 -2.87
C ALA A 35 -8.96 3.34 -1.57
N LEU A 36 -7.93 2.52 -1.33
CA LEU A 36 -7.79 1.77 -0.08
C LEU A 36 -7.50 2.71 1.10
N VAL A 37 -6.71 3.78 0.93
CA VAL A 37 -6.50 4.79 1.97
C VAL A 37 -7.80 5.51 2.34
N ASP A 38 -8.66 5.81 1.36
CA ASP A 38 -10.00 6.35 1.63
C ASP A 38 -10.83 5.37 2.48
N ARG A 39 -10.76 4.07 2.16
CA ARG A 39 -11.50 3.01 2.89
C ARG A 39 -10.92 2.68 4.27
N LEU A 40 -9.65 2.99 4.54
CA LEU A 40 -9.11 2.95 5.91
C LEU A 40 -9.84 3.92 6.85
N GLY A 41 -10.51 4.95 6.32
CA GLY A 41 -11.31 5.88 7.11
C GLY A 41 -12.81 5.56 7.16
N ASP A 42 -13.24 4.38 6.70
CA ASP A 42 -14.65 3.99 6.65
C ASP A 42 -15.27 3.86 8.06
N GLY A 43 -16.58 4.11 8.16
CA GLY A 43 -17.32 4.02 9.42
C GLY A 43 -17.52 2.60 9.93
N LYS A 44 -17.32 1.58 9.07
CA LYS A 44 -17.42 0.17 9.44
C LYS A 44 -16.04 -0.43 9.69
N ASP A 45 -15.82 -1.01 10.88
CA ASP A 45 -14.54 -1.64 11.25
C ASP A 45 -14.09 -2.67 10.19
N GLN A 46 -15.02 -3.53 9.75
CA GLN A 46 -14.74 -4.57 8.76
C GLN A 46 -14.21 -4.01 7.43
N VAL A 47 -14.68 -2.83 6.99
CA VAL A 47 -14.19 -2.23 5.73
C VAL A 47 -12.74 -1.75 5.91
N ARG A 48 -12.41 -1.18 7.07
CA ARG A 48 -11.05 -0.73 7.37
C ARG A 48 -10.09 -1.91 7.47
N GLU A 49 -10.47 -2.96 8.19
CA GLU A 49 -9.67 -4.19 8.36
C GLU A 49 -9.42 -4.89 7.03
N ASN A 50 -10.46 -5.02 6.20
CA ASN A 50 -10.32 -5.58 4.86
C ASN A 50 -9.41 -4.71 3.99
N SER A 51 -9.51 -3.39 4.08
CA SER A 51 -8.67 -2.47 3.31
C SER A 51 -7.19 -2.58 3.71
N GLN A 52 -6.90 -2.64 5.02
CA GLN A 52 -5.55 -2.89 5.53
C GLN A 52 -5.03 -4.25 5.05
N THR A 53 -5.87 -5.28 5.08
CA THR A 53 -5.51 -6.62 4.60
C THR A 53 -5.13 -6.60 3.12
N VAL A 54 -5.90 -5.91 2.27
CA VAL A 54 -5.58 -5.78 0.83
C VAL A 54 -4.27 -5.02 0.62
N ILE A 55 -4.00 -3.96 1.39
CA ILE A 55 -2.72 -3.24 1.31
C ILE A 55 -1.55 -4.18 1.62
N LEU A 56 -1.64 -5.00 2.67
CA LEU A 56 -0.60 -5.98 3.00
C LEU A 56 -0.45 -7.04 1.89
N ARG A 57 -1.55 -7.50 1.30
CA ARG A 57 -1.49 -8.42 0.15
C ARG A 57 -0.81 -7.82 -1.06
N CYS A 58 -0.95 -6.51 -1.32
CA CYS A 58 -0.19 -5.84 -2.37
C CYS A 58 1.33 -5.90 -2.13
N MET A 59 1.77 -5.83 -0.87
CA MET A 59 3.20 -5.95 -0.49
C MET A 59 3.72 -7.39 -0.67
N GLU A 60 2.83 -8.39 -0.55
CA GLU A 60 3.16 -9.80 -0.74
C GLU A 60 3.19 -10.20 -2.22
N GLN A 61 2.20 -9.75 -3.01
CA GLN A 61 1.92 -10.30 -4.34
C GLN A 61 2.26 -9.36 -5.50
N THR A 62 2.39 -8.05 -5.26
CA THR A 62 2.42 -7.04 -6.34
C THR A 62 3.72 -6.24 -6.39
N ALA A 63 4.22 -5.79 -5.24
CA ALA A 63 5.46 -5.02 -5.15
C ALA A 63 6.09 -5.13 -3.76
N SER A 64 7.35 -4.73 -3.62
CA SER A 64 8.02 -4.75 -2.32
C SER A 64 7.32 -3.84 -1.30
N PRO A 65 7.43 -4.13 0.03
CA PRO A 65 6.84 -3.29 1.07
C PRO A 65 7.21 -1.81 0.92
N MET A 66 8.48 -1.50 0.66
CA MET A 66 8.92 -0.10 0.47
C MET A 66 8.25 0.58 -0.72
N TYR A 67 8.08 -0.12 -1.85
CA TYR A 67 7.45 0.46 -3.03
C TYR A 67 5.99 0.84 -2.77
N VAL A 68 5.26 -0.03 -2.07
CA VAL A 68 3.88 0.26 -1.63
C VAL A 68 3.87 1.44 -0.66
N TRP A 69 4.79 1.48 0.31
CA TRP A 69 4.89 2.57 1.28
C TRP A 69 5.19 3.93 0.63
N GLU A 70 6.00 4.01 -0.41
CA GLU A 70 6.24 5.26 -1.15
C GLU A 70 4.95 5.85 -1.75
N LYS A 71 3.95 5.01 -2.04
CA LYS A 71 2.63 5.42 -2.53
C LYS A 71 1.64 5.73 -1.39
N LEU A 72 1.86 5.17 -0.20
CA LEU A 72 1.02 5.40 0.97
C LEU A 72 1.40 6.66 1.77
N LEU A 73 2.60 7.22 1.58
CA LEU A 73 3.06 8.42 2.30
C LEU A 73 2.08 9.61 2.29
N PRO A 74 1.37 9.92 1.18
CA PRO A 74 0.38 10.99 1.19
C PRO A 74 -0.80 10.74 2.14
N GLY A 75 -1.07 9.47 2.50
CA GLY A 75 -2.13 9.08 3.42
C GLY A 75 -1.97 9.63 4.83
N PHE A 76 -0.73 9.90 5.28
CA PHE A 76 -0.47 10.58 6.55
C PHE A 76 -1.06 12.00 6.62
N LYS A 77 -1.35 12.63 5.46
CA LYS A 77 -1.95 13.97 5.39
C LYS A 77 -3.43 13.93 4.96
N HIS A 78 -4.08 12.78 5.07
CA HIS A 78 -5.47 12.61 4.63
C HIS A 78 -6.44 13.48 5.46
N LYS A 79 -7.48 14.04 4.84
CA LYS A 79 -8.44 14.92 5.53
C LYS A 79 -9.23 14.21 6.64
N ASN A 80 -9.52 12.92 6.47
CA ASN A 80 -10.23 12.11 7.45
C ASN A 80 -9.23 11.54 8.48
N PHE A 81 -9.42 11.85 9.77
CA PHE A 81 -8.53 11.39 10.84
C PHE A 81 -8.47 9.87 10.94
N ARG A 82 -9.59 9.17 10.70
CA ARG A 82 -9.62 7.71 10.70
C ARG A 82 -8.74 7.09 9.63
N SER A 83 -8.61 7.75 8.47
CA SER A 83 -7.66 7.28 7.44
C SER A 83 -6.22 7.47 7.89
N ARG A 84 -5.90 8.57 8.59
CA ARG A 84 -4.55 8.82 9.12
C ARG A 84 -4.19 7.80 10.21
N GLU A 85 -5.12 7.53 11.12
CA GLU A 85 -5.04 6.46 12.13
C GLU A 85 -4.88 5.09 11.44
N GLY A 86 -5.71 4.79 10.45
CA GLY A 86 -5.65 3.54 9.69
C GLY A 86 -4.31 3.33 8.96
N ILE A 87 -3.67 4.39 8.47
CA ILE A 87 -2.32 4.33 7.90
C ILE A 87 -1.28 3.97 8.99
N CYS A 88 -1.39 4.53 10.19
CA CYS A 88 -0.51 4.19 11.31
C CYS A 88 -0.68 2.73 11.75
N LEU A 89 -1.92 2.26 11.84
CA LEU A 89 -2.23 0.86 12.11
C LEU A 89 -1.68 -0.06 11.00
N CYS A 90 -1.79 0.35 9.73
CA CYS A 90 -1.22 -0.38 8.60
C CYS A 90 0.31 -0.44 8.67
N LEU A 91 0.98 0.63 9.14
CA LEU A 91 2.42 0.61 9.40
C LEU A 91 2.78 -0.38 10.50
N SER A 92 2.05 -0.37 11.61
CA SER A 92 2.24 -1.35 12.69
C SER A 92 2.08 -2.78 12.20
N ALA A 93 1.04 -3.05 11.40
CA ALA A 93 0.82 -4.35 10.80
C ALA A 93 1.95 -4.74 9.83
N THR A 94 2.41 -3.79 8.99
CA THR A 94 3.55 -4.03 8.09
C THR A 94 4.80 -4.42 8.88
N LEU A 95 5.12 -3.68 9.94
CA LEU A 95 6.26 -3.97 10.81
C LEU A 95 6.14 -5.34 11.48
N SER A 96 4.93 -5.70 11.89
CA SER A 96 4.67 -7.00 12.52
C SER A 96 4.80 -8.17 11.52
N THR A 97 4.43 -7.97 10.27
CA THR A 97 4.47 -9.00 9.22
C THR A 97 5.84 -9.14 8.56
N TYR A 98 6.49 -8.02 8.21
CA TYR A 98 7.71 -8.00 7.40
C TYR A 98 8.96 -7.54 8.15
N GLY A 99 8.82 -7.05 9.39
CA GLY A 99 9.88 -6.39 10.12
C GLY A 99 10.25 -5.02 9.55
N ALA A 100 11.29 -4.41 10.12
CA ALA A 100 11.78 -3.09 9.71
C ALA A 100 12.76 -3.12 8.52
N GLN A 101 13.43 -4.26 8.28
CA GLN A 101 14.46 -4.39 7.23
C GLN A 101 14.00 -3.99 5.83
N PRO A 102 12.79 -4.35 5.35
CA PRO A 102 12.34 -3.94 4.02
C PRO A 102 11.82 -2.50 3.96
N LEU A 103 11.86 -1.74 5.05
CA LEU A 103 11.34 -0.37 5.14
C LEU A 103 12.48 0.63 5.41
N SER A 104 12.49 1.71 4.65
CA SER A 104 13.31 2.88 4.97
C SER A 104 12.61 3.70 6.05
N LEU A 105 12.75 3.31 7.33
CA LEU A 105 12.09 3.99 8.44
C LEU A 105 12.41 5.49 8.50
N SER A 106 13.62 5.90 8.10
CA SER A 106 14.02 7.31 8.01
C SER A 106 13.12 8.15 7.09
N LYS A 107 12.51 7.55 6.06
CA LYS A 107 11.52 8.21 5.20
C LYS A 107 10.15 8.33 5.87
N LEU A 108 9.80 7.42 6.78
CA LEU A 108 8.49 7.37 7.44
C LEU A 108 8.42 8.24 8.70
N VAL A 109 9.51 8.30 9.47
CA VAL A 109 9.58 9.03 10.73
C VAL A 109 9.10 10.50 10.62
N PRO A 110 9.50 11.30 9.61
CA PRO A 110 9.01 12.68 9.49
C PRO A 110 7.48 12.77 9.34
N HIS A 111 6.86 11.80 8.68
CA HIS A 111 5.39 11.76 8.53
C HIS A 111 4.72 11.39 9.86
N LEU A 112 5.28 10.44 10.61
CA LEU A 112 4.78 10.08 11.94
C LEU A 112 4.90 11.25 12.92
N CYS A 113 6.04 11.96 12.92
CA CYS A 113 6.20 13.16 13.73
C CYS A 113 5.20 14.26 13.36
N SER A 114 4.82 14.38 12.08
CA SER A 114 3.80 15.35 11.69
C SER A 114 2.41 15.05 12.27
N LEU A 115 2.13 13.77 12.60
CA LEU A 115 0.88 13.36 13.25
C LEU A 115 0.87 13.61 14.76
N THR A 116 2.01 13.84 15.41
CA THR A 116 1.99 14.17 16.86
C THR A 116 1.38 15.54 17.13
N GLY A 117 1.29 16.40 16.11
CA GLY A 117 0.58 17.69 16.15
C GLY A 117 -0.81 17.63 15.53
N ASP A 118 -1.38 16.43 15.32
CA ASP A 118 -2.71 16.28 14.76
C ASP A 118 -3.78 16.92 15.66
N GLN A 119 -4.78 17.56 15.06
CA GLN A 119 -5.88 18.16 15.82
C GLN A 119 -6.80 17.09 16.46
N ASN A 120 -6.74 15.86 15.96
CA ASN A 120 -7.43 14.73 16.53
C ASN A 120 -6.51 14.03 17.56
N PRO A 121 -6.94 13.87 18.82
CA PRO A 121 -6.13 13.24 19.87
C PRO A 121 -6.09 11.71 19.81
N GLN A 122 -6.90 11.10 18.94
CA GLN A 122 -6.95 9.66 18.65
C GLN A 122 -5.97 9.33 17.53
#